data_AF-X1S8M7-F1
#
_entry.id   AF-X1S8M7-F1
#
_cell.length_a   1.000
_cell.length_b   1.000
_cell.length_c   1.000
_cell.angle_alpha   90.00
_cell.angle_beta   90.00
_cell.angle_gamma   90.00
#
_symmetry.space_group_name_H-M   'P 1'
#
loop_
_entity.id
_entity.type
_entity.pdbx_description
1 polymer ?
#
loop_
_entity_poly.entity_id
_entity_poly.type
_entity_poly.pdbx_seq_one_letter_code
_entity_poly.pdbx_strand_id
1 'polypeptide(L)' 'MTELLFGTAGVPHSAKSPSTIDGIERIAELGLGCMEMEFVRGVRMGEAVAIQVGEAAARLGIELTAHAP' A
#
# COMPACT_ATOMS: atom_id res chain seq x y z
N MET A 1 -21.41 -2.69 -10.89
CA MET A 1 -20.73 -1.52 -11.48
C MET A 1 -19.28 -1.60 -11.07
N THR A 2 -18.34 -1.28 -11.95
CA THR A 2 -16.94 -1.17 -11.58
C THR A 2 -16.77 0.12 -10.79
N GLU A 3 -16.30 0.04 -9.55
CA GLU A 3 -16.03 1.20 -8.70
C GLU A 3 -14.65 1.79 -9.03
N LEU A 4 -14.53 3.12 -8.96
CA LEU A 4 -13.25 3.82 -9.12
C LEU A 4 -12.57 3.94 -7.76
N LEU A 5 -11.34 3.46 -7.65
CA LEU A 5 -10.53 3.58 -6.45
C LEU A 5 -9.57 4.77 -6.58
N PHE A 6 -9.43 5.52 -5.50
CA PHE A 6 -8.47 6.63 -5.39
C PHE A 6 -7.41 6.27 -4.35
N GLY A 7 -6.16 6.62 -4.63
CA GLY A 7 -5.01 6.18 -3.85
C GLY A 7 -3.75 6.98 -4.17
N THR A 8 -2.68 6.69 -3.44
CA THR A 8 -1.36 7.31 -3.65
C THR A 8 -0.41 6.37 -4.38
N ALA A 9 0.54 6.97 -5.10
CA ALA A 9 1.79 6.29 -5.45
C ALA A 9 2.71 6.32 -4.22
N GLY A 10 3.09 5.13 -3.76
CA GLY A 10 3.92 4.96 -2.57
C GLY A 10 3.21 5.30 -1.26
N VAL A 11 4.00 5.23 -0.18
CA VAL A 11 3.56 5.49 1.19
C VAL A 11 3.32 7.00 1.39
N PRO A 12 2.12 7.43 1.82
CA PRO A 12 1.85 8.85 2.09
C PRO A 12 2.83 9.45 3.11
N HIS A 13 3.27 10.70 2.89
CA HIS A 13 4.14 11.41 3.85
C HIS A 13 3.53 11.61 5.25
N SER A 14 2.20 11.48 5.36
CA SER A 14 1.49 11.55 6.63
C SER A 14 1.38 10.21 7.36
N ALA A 15 1.91 9.13 6.78
CA ALA A 15 2.00 7.84 7.46
C ALA A 15 2.97 7.91 8.65
N LYS A 16 2.76 7.03 9.63
CA LYS A 16 3.56 6.98 10.86
C LYS A 16 5.04 6.67 10.58
N SER A 17 5.32 5.89 9.54
CA SER A 17 6.66 5.57 9.07
C SER A 17 6.64 5.33 7.55
N PRO A 18 7.80 5.25 6.87
CA PRO A 18 7.85 4.94 5.44
C PRO A 18 7.60 3.45 5.14
N SER A 19 7.08 2.66 6.09
CA SER A 19 6.76 1.25 5.88
C SER A 19 5.51 1.10 5.01
N THR A 20 5.44 0.03 4.21
CA THR A 20 4.24 -0.27 3.40
C THR A 20 3.01 -0.50 4.27
N ILE A 21 3.16 -1.16 5.43
CA ILE A 21 2.04 -1.46 6.33
C ILE A 21 1.47 -0.17 6.93
N ASP A 22 2.32 0.72 7.44
CA ASP A 22 1.88 2.01 7.97
C ASP A 22 1.27 2.88 6.86
N GLY A 23 1.74 2.73 5.61
CA GLY A 23 1.14 3.34 4.44
C GLY A 23 -0.29 2.86 4.19
N ILE A 24 -0.53 1.55 4.22
CA ILE A 24 -1.87 0.96 4.06
C ILE A 24 -2.81 1.42 5.17
N GLU A 25 -2.34 1.40 6.42
CA GLU A 25 -3.10 1.92 7.56
C GLU A 25 -3.47 3.40 7.33
N ARG A 26 -2.52 4.20 6.85
CA ARG A 26 -2.77 5.61 6.56
C ARG A 26 -3.76 5.84 5.42
N ILE A 27 -3.73 5.00 4.37
CA ILE A 27 -4.68 5.06 3.26
C ILE A 27 -6.10 4.80 3.76
N ALA A 28 -6.28 3.80 4.63
CA ALA A 28 -7.57 3.52 5.26
C ALA A 28 -8.05 4.68 6.15
N GLU A 29 -7.18 5.26 6.97
CA GLU A 29 -7.50 6.44 7.79
C GLU A 29 -7.92 7.67 6.97
N LEU A 30 -7.36 7.82 5.77
CA LEU A 30 -7.68 8.92 4.85
C LEU A 30 -8.97 8.67 4.04
N GLY A 31 -9.58 7.50 4.14
CA GLY A 31 -10.77 7.13 3.38
C GLY A 31 -10.47 6.87 1.88
N LEU A 32 -9.24 6.49 1.56
CA LEU A 32 -8.81 6.12 0.21
C LEU A 32 -8.97 4.60 0.01
N GLY A 33 -9.01 4.17 -1.25
CA GLY A 33 -9.34 2.79 -1.62
C GLY A 33 -8.18 1.97 -2.19
N CYS A 34 -7.06 2.60 -2.55
CA CYS A 34 -5.91 1.87 -3.08
C CYS A 34 -4.56 2.51 -2.75
N MET A 35 -3.48 1.76 -2.96
CA MET A 35 -2.11 2.26 -2.89
C MET A 35 -1.24 1.52 -3.91
N GLU A 36 -0.42 2.26 -4.65
CA GLU A 36 0.58 1.65 -5.53
C GLU A 36 1.91 1.49 -4.79
N MET A 37 2.43 0.26 -4.75
CA MET A 37 3.77 -0.02 -4.23
C MET A 37 4.82 0.26 -5.31
N GLU A 38 5.78 1.13 -5.00
CA GLU A 38 6.85 1.49 -5.93
C GLU A 38 8.13 0.70 -5.61
N PHE A 39 8.45 -0.34 -6.39
CA PHE A 39 9.68 -1.12 -6.23
C PHE A 39 10.93 -0.41 -6.80
N VAL A 40 10.95 0.92 -6.72
CA VAL A 40 12.02 1.77 -7.25
C VAL A 40 13.22 1.82 -6.30
N ARG A 41 14.37 2.33 -6.76
CA ARG A 41 15.56 2.59 -5.93
C ARG A 41 16.07 1.40 -5.10
N GLY A 42 15.89 0.19 -5.60
CA GLY A 42 16.37 -1.03 -4.95
C GLY A 42 15.53 -1.47 -3.75
N VAL A 43 14.25 -1.05 -3.67
CA VAL A 43 13.30 -1.62 -2.72
C VAL A 43 13.22 -3.13 -2.94
N ARG A 44 13.45 -3.89 -1.86
CA ARG A 44 13.38 -5.36 -1.86
C ARG A 44 12.36 -5.78 -0.80
N MET A 45 11.32 -6.48 -1.23
CA MET A 45 10.34 -7.08 -0.34
C MET A 45 10.50 -8.60 -0.38
N GLY A 46 10.84 -9.19 0.76
CA GLY A 46 10.88 -10.64 0.92
C GLY A 46 9.47 -11.22 1.04
N GLU A 47 9.32 -12.51 0.76
CA GLU A 47 8.04 -13.24 0.78
C GLU A 47 7.26 -13.04 2.09
N ALA A 48 7.91 -13.20 3.25
CA ALA A 48 7.26 -13.02 4.55
C ALA A 48 6.67 -11.62 4.73
N VAL A 49 7.38 -10.58 4.26
CA VAL A 49 6.89 -9.19 4.32
C VAL A 49 5.76 -8.99 3.32
N ALA A 50 5.85 -9.56 2.12
CA ALA A 50 4.80 -9.47 1.11
C ALA A 50 3.48 -10.10 1.61
N ILE A 51 3.56 -11.23 2.31
CA ILE A 51 2.40 -11.86 2.95
C ILE A 51 1.78 -10.92 3.99
N GLN A 52 2.58 -10.34 4.88
CA GLN A 52 2.09 -9.40 5.90
C GLN A 52 1.45 -8.14 5.29
N VAL A 53 2.02 -7.63 4.20
CA VAL A 53 1.46 -6.50 3.44
C VAL A 53 0.10 -6.86 2.84
N GLY A 54 -0.01 -8.03 2.22
CA GLY A 54 -1.28 -8.53 1.68
C GLY A 54 -2.34 -8.74 2.75
N GLU A 55 -1.98 -9.30 3.91
CA GLU A 55 -2.88 -9.46 5.05
C GLU A 55 -3.38 -8.11 5.59
N ALA A 56 -2.49 -7.12 5.70
CA ALA A 56 -2.86 -5.77 6.15
C ALA A 56 -3.83 -5.09 5.18
N ALA A 57 -3.54 -5.17 3.87
CA ALA A 57 -4.40 -4.64 2.82
C ALA A 57 -5.78 -5.30 2.82
N ALA A 58 -5.84 -6.63 2.88
CA ALA A 58 -7.09 -7.39 2.92
C ALA A 58 -7.92 -7.05 4.16
N ARG A 59 -7.29 -6.92 5.33
CA ARG A 59 -7.96 -6.57 6.59
C ARG A 59 -8.59 -5.17 6.55
N LEU A 60 -7.97 -4.24 5.82
CA LEU A 60 -8.40 -2.85 5.73
C LEU A 60 -9.20 -2.53 4.45
N GLY A 61 -9.37 -3.51 3.55
CA GLY A 61 -10.09 -3.33 2.29
C GLY A 61 -9.38 -2.41 1.30
N ILE A 62 -8.04 -2.39 1.30
CA ILE A 62 -7.23 -1.55 0.41
C ILE A 62 -6.73 -2.38 -0.77
N GLU A 63 -6.98 -1.92 -1.99
CA GLU A 63 -6.43 -2.55 -3.20
C GLU A 63 -4.96 -2.13 -3.38
N LEU A 64 -4.09 -3.10 -3.69
CA LEU A 64 -2.67 -2.83 -3.93
C LEU A 64 -2.33 -3.05 -5.40
N THR A 65 -1.65 -2.06 -5.99
CA THR A 65 -0.96 -2.21 -7.27
C THR A 65 0.55 -2.18 -7.05
N ALA A 66 1.32 -2.56 -8.07
CA ALA A 66 2.77 -2.56 -7.99
C ALA A 66 3.39 -1.99 -9.28
N HIS A 67 4.35 -1.09 -9.10
CA HIS A 67 5.25 -0.62 -10.12
C HIS A 67 6.58 -1.37 -10.02
N ALA A 68 6.97 -2.07 -11.10
CA ALA A 68 8.22 -2.84 -11.15
C ALA A 68 9.47 -1.94 -11.20
N PRO A 69 10.66 -2.41 -10.76
CA PRO A 69 11.88 -1.61 -10.68
C PRO A 69 12.40 -1.02 -12.00
#